data_AF-A0A7V6NH19-F1
#
_entry.id   AF-A0A7V6NH19-F1
#
_cell.length_a   1.000
_cell.length_b   1.000
_cell.length_c   1.000
_cell.angle_alpha   90.00
_cell.angle_beta   90.00
_cell.angle_gamma   90.00
#
_symmetry.space_group_name_H-M   'P 1'
#
loop_
_entity.id
_entity.type
_entity.pdbx_description
1 polymer ?
#
loop_
_entity_poly.entity_id
_entity_poly.type
_entity_poly.pdbx_seq_one_letter_code
_entity_poly.pdbx_strand_id
1 'polypeptide(L)'
;MQSINPKDRVEIYTDAYPEHAFEGTISYVGKLLDEETRSVQVFVTCDNSEGFLRPGMFARVRFINEPKLSVIVPATAVLQGQENPYVLVQIAERVFVKRPVAAVTANAHEVIIIQGVEADEVIVKEGGIYLITD
;
A
#
# COMPACT_ATOMS: atom_id res chain seq x y z
N MET A 1 -3.20 -9.23 -0.97
CA MET A 1 -3.03 -9.52 0.48
C MET A 1 -2.48 -8.28 1.14
N GLN A 2 -3.15 -7.76 2.16
CA GLN A 2 -2.71 -6.57 2.89
C GLN A 2 -1.50 -6.95 3.76
N SER A 3 -0.39 -6.24 3.60
CA SER A 3 0.81 -6.44 4.43
C SER A 3 0.66 -5.60 5.70
N ILE A 4 0.88 -6.21 6.86
CA ILE A 4 0.91 -5.56 8.17
C ILE A 4 2.37 -5.45 8.59
N ASN A 5 2.83 -4.25 8.92
CA ASN A 5 4.23 -3.94 9.22
C ASN A 5 4.38 -3.22 10.56
N PRO A 6 5.55 -3.35 11.22
CA PRO A 6 5.91 -2.46 12.32
C PRO A 6 5.80 -1.00 11.89
N LYS A 7 5.34 -0.14 12.80
CA LYS A 7 5.01 1.29 12.59
C LYS A 7 3.69 1.59 11.89
N ASP A 8 2.95 0.59 11.40
CA ASP A 8 1.60 0.85 10.90
C ASP A 8 0.70 1.37 12.02
N ARG A 9 -0.18 2.32 11.67
CA ARG A 9 -1.17 2.89 12.60
C ARG A 9 -2.38 1.97 12.72
N VAL A 10 -2.94 1.92 13.92
CA VAL A 10 -4.14 1.16 14.21
C VAL A 10 -5.07 1.94 15.13
N GLU A 11 -6.35 1.58 15.10
CA GLU A 11 -7.33 1.99 16.10
C GLU A 11 -7.72 0.78 16.94
N ILE A 12 -7.74 0.94 18.26
CA ILE A 12 -8.14 -0.09 19.21
C ILE A 12 -9.52 0.29 19.76
N TYR A 13 -10.43 -0.66 19.73
CA TYR A 13 -11.78 -0.55 20.29
C TYR A 13 -11.96 -1.63 21.35
N THR A 14 -12.65 -1.30 22.44
CA THR A 14 -13.02 -2.29 23.46
C THR A 14 -14.53 -2.31 23.62
N ASP A 15 -15.07 -3.43 24.07
CA ASP A 15 -16.52 -3.53 24.31
C ASP A 15 -16.97 -2.64 25.47
N ALA A 16 -16.05 -2.28 26.37
CA ALA A 16 -16.29 -1.34 27.47
C ALA A 16 -16.44 0.12 26.99
N TYR A 17 -15.79 0.48 25.88
CA TYR A 17 -15.80 1.82 25.29
C TYR A 17 -15.94 1.73 23.77
N PRO A 18 -17.10 1.33 23.25
CA PRO A 18 -17.27 1.02 21.83
C PRO A 18 -17.16 2.24 20.91
N GLU A 19 -17.50 3.43 21.42
CA GLU A 19 -17.44 4.71 20.69
C GLU A 19 -16.09 5.43 20.86
N HIS A 20 -15.16 4.88 21.62
CA HIS A 20 -13.86 5.49 21.87
C HIS A 20 -12.76 4.68 21.18
N ALA A 21 -12.15 5.26 20.15
CA ALA A 21 -11.01 4.69 19.46
C ALA A 21 -9.72 5.13 20.16
N PHE A 22 -8.92 4.16 20.62
CA PHE A 22 -7.57 4.43 21.11
C PHE A 22 -6.58 4.29 19.95
N GLU A 23 -5.83 5.35 19.66
CA GLU A 23 -4.78 5.27 18.64
C GLU A 23 -3.62 4.39 19.13
N GLY A 24 -3.17 3.50 18.26
CA GLY A 24 -2.06 2.61 18.51
C GLY A 24 -1.09 2.54 17.33
N THR A 25 0.11 2.06 17.61
CA THR A 25 1.14 1.76 16.61
C THR A 25 1.63 0.34 16.80
N ILE A 26 1.77 -0.40 15.70
CA ILE A 26 2.33 -1.76 15.75
C ILE A 26 3.81 -1.68 16.14
N SER A 27 4.16 -2.25 17.29
CA SER A 27 5.54 -2.33 17.77
C SER A 27 6.24 -3.60 17.29
N TYR A 28 5.48 -4.68 17.04
CA TYR A 28 6.04 -5.94 16.57
C TYR A 28 5.00 -6.79 15.82
N VAL A 29 5.46 -7.46 14.77
CA VAL A 29 4.71 -8.51 14.04
C VAL A 29 5.50 -9.81 14.15
N GLY A 30 4.87 -10.84 14.71
CA GLY A 30 5.42 -12.17 14.85
C GLY A 30 5.75 -12.80 13.51
N LYS A 31 6.87 -13.53 13.47
CA LYS A 31 7.33 -14.27 12.28
C LYS A 31 6.82 -15.71 12.24
N LEU A 32 6.27 -16.20 13.35
CA LEU A 32 5.73 -17.54 13.48
C LEU A 32 4.22 -17.49 13.33
N LEU A 33 3.72 -18.30 12.40
CA LEU A 33 2.30 -18.58 12.24
C LEU A 33 1.91 -19.64 13.27
N ASP A 34 0.92 -19.35 14.10
CA ASP A 34 0.26 -20.36 14.91
C ASP A 34 -0.58 -21.25 13.98
N GLU A 35 -0.22 -22.53 13.86
CA GLU A 35 -0.80 -23.44 12.87
C GLU A 35 -2.27 -23.78 13.15
N GLU A 36 -2.67 -23.79 14.43
CA GLU A 36 -4.02 -24.12 14.86
C GLU A 36 -4.99 -22.98 14.53
N THR A 37 -4.62 -21.75 14.92
CA THR A 37 -5.45 -20.56 14.71
C THR A 37 -5.21 -19.88 13.36
N ARG A 38 -4.16 -20.27 12.64
CA ARG A 38 -3.65 -19.60 11.42
C ARG A 38 -3.46 -18.10 11.62
N SER A 39 -2.99 -17.72 12.81
CA SER A 39 -2.79 -16.33 13.19
C SER A 39 -1.34 -16.03 13.50
N VAL A 40 -0.97 -14.74 13.40
CA VAL A 40 0.34 -14.25 13.83
C VAL A 40 0.15 -13.32 15.02
N GLN A 41 1.06 -13.40 15.98
CA GLN A 41 1.03 -12.50 17.14
C GLN A 41 1.45 -11.08 16.73
N VAL A 42 0.69 -10.08 17.14
CA VAL A 42 1.01 -8.66 16.90
C VAL A 42 0.98 -7.92 18.24
N PHE A 43 2.02 -7.14 18.51
CA PHE A 43 2.04 -6.22 19.65
C PHE A 43 1.76 -4.79 19.16
N VAL A 44 0.86 -4.11 19.87
CA VAL A 44 0.47 -2.73 19.61
C VAL A 44 0.77 -1.91 20.85
N THR A 45 1.43 -0.77 20.67
CA THR A 45 1.65 0.22 21.72
C THR A 45 0.65 1.35 21.54
N CYS A 46 0.00 1.77 22.63
CA CYS A 46 -0.94 2.89 22.67
C CYS A 46 -0.76 3.67 23.97
N ASP A 47 -1.23 4.92 24.00
CA ASP A 47 -1.32 5.66 25.26
C ASP A 47 -2.50 5.14 26.09
N ASN A 48 -2.23 4.90 27.36
CA ASN A 48 -3.21 4.47 28.35
C ASN A 48 -2.99 5.18 29.69
N SER A 49 -2.50 6.42 29.63
CA SER A 49 -2.23 7.27 30.81
C SER A 49 -3.46 7.47 31.70
N GLU A 50 -4.66 7.49 31.12
CA GLU A 50 -5.94 7.59 31.83
C GLU A 50 -6.47 6.24 32.35
N GLY A 51 -5.83 5.11 32.00
CA GLY A 51 -6.15 3.78 32.54
C GLY A 51 -7.45 3.16 32.02
N PHE A 52 -7.93 3.59 30.85
CA PHE A 52 -9.13 3.02 30.22
C PHE A 52 -8.95 1.56 29.77
N LEU A 53 -7.77 1.22 29.23
CA LEU A 53 -7.44 -0.13 28.79
C LEU A 53 -6.91 -0.94 29.97
N ARG A 54 -7.66 -1.94 30.41
CA ARG A 54 -7.28 -2.81 31.54
C ARG A 54 -6.81 -4.19 31.04
N PRO A 55 -5.82 -4.80 31.70
CA PRO A 55 -5.42 -6.17 31.40
C PRO A 55 -6.60 -7.15 31.46
N GLY A 56 -6.67 -8.06 30.49
CA GLY A 56 -7.74 -9.06 30.37
C GLY A 56 -8.97 -8.61 29.60
N MET A 57 -9.05 -7.34 29.16
CA MET A 57 -10.10 -6.89 28.24
C MET A 57 -9.90 -7.50 26.84
N PHE A 58 -11.00 -7.87 26.20
CA PHE A 58 -11.03 -8.12 24.77
C PHE A 58 -11.04 -6.78 24.02
N ALA A 59 -10.28 -6.73 22.93
CA ALA A 59 -10.20 -5.55 22.07
C ALA A 59 -10.29 -5.97 20.60
N ARG A 60 -10.90 -5.09 19.79
CA ARG A 60 -10.89 -5.17 18.33
C ARG A 60 -9.91 -4.14 17.81
N VAL A 61 -8.98 -4.58 16.98
CA VAL A 61 -7.99 -3.70 16.36
C VAL A 61 -8.35 -3.50 14.89
N ARG A 62 -8.49 -2.26 14.48
CA ARG A 62 -8.67 -1.87 13.08
C ARG A 62 -7.33 -1.33 12.56
N PHE A 63 -6.80 -1.96 11.52
CA PHE A 63 -5.60 -1.50 10.85
C PHE A 63 -5.93 -0.31 9.95
N ILE A 64 -5.24 0.82 10.15
CA ILE A 64 -5.41 2.00 9.33
C ILE A 64 -4.40 1.92 8.20
N ASN A 65 -4.90 1.79 6.97
CA ASN A 65 -4.07 2.01 5.80
C ASN A 65 -4.06 3.50 5.49
N GLU A 66 -2.89 4.08 5.36
CA GLU A 66 -2.79 5.32 4.59
C GLU A 66 -3.04 4.97 3.13
N PRO A 67 -4.05 5.58 2.48
CA PRO A 67 -4.22 5.42 1.05
C PRO A 67 -2.96 6.00 0.40
N LYS A 68 -2.09 5.11 -0.12
CA LYS A 68 -1.00 5.55 -0.97
C LYS A 68 -1.60 6.04 -2.27
N LEU A 69 -1.34 7.31 -2.58
CA LEU A 69 -1.62 7.86 -3.89
C LEU A 69 -1.01 6.92 -4.93
N SER A 70 -1.86 6.41 -5.81
CA SER A 70 -1.49 5.47 -6.84
C SER A 70 -2.25 5.82 -8.10
N VAL A 71 -1.61 5.60 -9.25
CA VAL A 71 -2.19 5.92 -10.54
C VAL A 71 -2.63 4.63 -11.21
N ILE A 72 -3.90 4.54 -11.57
CA ILE A 72 -4.43 3.40 -12.33
C ILE A 72 -4.26 3.69 -13.81
N VAL A 73 -3.61 2.77 -14.52
CA VAL A 73 -3.32 2.90 -15.95
C VAL A 73 -3.73 1.62 -16.69
N PRO A 74 -4.03 1.69 -17.99
CA PRO A 74 -4.17 0.50 -18.81
C PRO A 74 -2.90 -0.36 -18.74
N ALA A 75 -3.04 -1.68 -18.74
CA ALA A 75 -1.91 -2.60 -18.73
C ALA A 75 -0.97 -2.38 -19.95
N THR A 76 -1.51 -1.92 -21.08
CA THR A 76 -0.78 -1.55 -22.30
C THR A 76 0.14 -0.35 -22.14
N ALA A 77 -0.05 0.46 -21.11
CA ALA A 77 0.79 1.63 -20.82
C ALA A 77 2.11 1.25 -20.11
N VAL A 78 2.16 0.08 -19.49
CA VAL A 78 3.31 -0.40 -18.72
C VAL A 78 4.13 -1.35 -19.59
N LEU A 79 5.38 -0.98 -19.86
CA LEU A 79 6.31 -1.75 -20.68
C LEU A 79 7.29 -2.51 -19.80
N GLN A 80 7.68 -3.72 -20.24
CA GLN A 80 8.67 -4.52 -19.54
C GLN A 80 10.08 -4.04 -19.89
N GLY A 81 10.86 -3.66 -18.87
CA GLY A 81 12.29 -3.39 -18.98
C GLY A 81 13.13 -4.58 -18.49
N GLN A 82 14.46 -4.48 -18.62
CA GLN A 82 15.34 -5.56 -18.17
C GLN A 82 15.38 -5.71 -16.64
N GLU A 83 15.41 -4.59 -15.91
CA GLU A 83 15.46 -4.60 -14.44
C GLU A 83 14.10 -4.29 -13.81
N ASN A 84 13.40 -3.29 -14.35
CA ASN A 84 12.12 -2.82 -13.81
C ASN A 84 11.13 -2.53 -14.94
N PRO A 85 9.81 -2.69 -14.70
CA PRO A 85 8.80 -2.16 -15.60
C PRO A 85 8.90 -0.64 -15.66
N TYR A 86 8.49 -0.06 -16.78
CA TYR A 86 8.57 1.39 -16.99
C TYR A 86 7.38 1.89 -17.80
N VAL A 87 7.14 3.19 -17.73
CA VAL A 87 6.20 3.91 -18.59
C VAL A 87 6.96 4.94 -19.43
N LEU A 88 6.31 5.43 -20.48
CA LEU A 88 6.78 6.59 -21.24
C LEU A 88 6.02 7.83 -20.79
N VAL A 89 6.72 8.75 -20.13
CA VAL A 89 6.16 10.03 -19.67
C VAL A 89 6.48 11.10 -20.71
N GLN A 90 5.49 11.87 -21.10
CA GLN A 90 5.65 13.00 -22.01
C GLN A 90 6.15 14.23 -21.23
N ILE A 91 7.33 14.73 -21.58
CA ILE A 91 7.93 15.92 -20.92
C ILE A 91 7.86 17.18 -21.78
N ALA A 92 7.61 17.04 -23.08
CA ALA A 92 7.35 18.14 -24.01
C ALA A 92 6.55 17.60 -25.22
N GLU A 93 6.18 18.46 -26.15
CA GLU A 93 5.49 18.05 -27.37
C GLU A 93 6.32 16.99 -28.12
N ARG A 94 5.79 15.76 -28.20
CA ARG A 94 6.43 14.58 -28.83
C ARG A 94 7.76 14.14 -28.22
N VAL A 95 8.12 14.62 -27.02
CA VAL A 95 9.32 14.16 -26.29
C VAL A 95 8.90 13.29 -25.13
N PHE A 96 9.37 12.05 -25.13
CA PHE A 96 9.04 11.03 -24.14
C PHE A 96 10.28 10.51 -23.44
N VAL A 97 10.18 10.25 -22.14
CA VAL A 97 11.25 9.65 -21.34
C VAL A 97 10.79 8.35 -20.71
N LYS A 98 11.69 7.36 -20.69
CA LYS A 98 11.48 6.12 -19.95
C LYS A 98 11.57 6.41 -18.46
N ARG A 99 10.52 6.08 -17.72
CA ARG A 99 10.51 6.20 -16.26
C ARG A 99 10.25 4.84 -15.62
N PRO A 100 11.21 4.30 -14.84
CA PRO A 100 10.99 3.09 -14.06
C PRO A 100 9.83 3.31 -13.09
N VAL A 101 8.96 2.31 -12.97
CA VAL A 101 7.81 2.34 -12.06
C VAL A 101 7.77 1.09 -11.20
N ALA A 102 7.24 1.23 -9.99
CA ALA A 102 6.74 0.08 -9.25
C ALA A 102 5.25 -0.07 -9.53
N ALA A 103 4.84 -1.24 -9.99
CA ALA A 103 3.51 -1.48 -10.49
C ALA A 103 2.96 -2.84 -10.01
N VAL A 104 1.65 -2.90 -9.77
CA VAL A 104 0.93 -4.10 -9.34
C VAL A 104 -0.25 -4.33 -10.26
N THR A 105 -0.41 -5.55 -10.76
CA THR A 105 -1.57 -5.91 -11.60
C THR A 105 -2.86 -5.77 -10.80
N ALA A 106 -3.78 -4.92 -11.28
CA ALA A 106 -5.10 -4.77 -10.67
C ALA A 106 -6.05 -5.86 -11.18
N ASN A 107 -6.09 -6.02 -12.50
CA ASN A 107 -6.88 -7.02 -13.23
C ASN A 107 -6.25 -7.24 -14.62
N ALA A 108 -6.95 -7.93 -15.53
CA ALA A 108 -6.44 -8.23 -16.87
C ALA A 108 -6.20 -7.00 -17.77
N HIS A 109 -6.83 -5.85 -17.45
CA HIS A 109 -6.79 -4.65 -18.27
C HIS A 109 -6.10 -3.47 -17.60
N GLU A 110 -5.95 -3.50 -16.27
CA GLU A 110 -5.49 -2.37 -15.48
C GLU A 110 -4.32 -2.75 -14.57
N VAL A 111 -3.42 -1.78 -14.40
CA VAL A 111 -2.25 -1.86 -13.54
C VAL A 111 -2.24 -0.64 -12.62
N ILE A 112 -1.92 -0.87 -11.35
CA ILE A 112 -1.77 0.17 -10.34
C ILE A 112 -0.29 0.53 -10.25
N ILE A 113 0.06 1.76 -10.61
CA ILE A 113 1.39 2.32 -10.37
C ILE A 113 1.41 2.85 -8.95
N ILE A 114 2.30 2.28 -8.12
CA ILE A 114 2.45 2.64 -6.71
C ILE A 114 3.64 3.60 -6.48
N GLN A 115 4.57 3.69 -7.44
CA GLN A 115 5.68 4.65 -7.43
C GLN A 115 6.16 4.96 -8.85
N GLY A 116 6.69 6.18 -9.05
CA GLY A 116 7.38 6.59 -10.27
C GLY A 116 6.53 7.42 -11.24
N VAL A 117 5.27 7.70 -10.93
CA VAL A 117 4.39 8.57 -11.73
C VAL A 117 3.51 9.39 -10.79
N GLU A 118 3.41 10.69 -11.04
CA GLU A 118 2.49 11.59 -10.35
C GLU A 118 1.14 11.70 -11.10
N ALA A 119 0.07 12.07 -10.40
CA ALA A 119 -1.30 12.02 -10.94
C ALA A 119 -1.57 12.97 -12.12
N ASP A 120 -0.75 14.01 -12.30
CA ASP A 120 -0.86 15.03 -13.33
C ASP A 120 0.04 14.79 -14.56
N GLU A 121 0.83 13.71 -14.55
CA GLU A 121 1.74 13.40 -15.66
C GLU A 121 1.02 12.75 -16.84
N VAL A 122 1.38 13.20 -18.05
CA VAL A 122 0.86 12.62 -19.29
C VAL A 122 1.71 11.41 -19.67
N ILE A 123 1.09 10.23 -19.67
CA ILE A 123 1.72 8.97 -20.06
C ILE A 123 1.15 8.41 -21.36
N VAL A 124 1.96 7.64 -22.07
CA VAL A 124 1.52 6.91 -23.26
C VAL A 124 0.66 5.71 -22.85
N LYS A 125 -0.62 5.72 -23.24
CA LYS A 125 -1.58 4.65 -22.90
C LYS A 125 -1.45 3.40 -23.76
N GLU A 126 -1.08 3.58 -25.03
CA GLU A 126 -0.97 2.54 -26.04
C GLU A 126 0.12 2.87 -27.06
N GLY A 127 0.67 1.86 -27.73
CA GLY A 127 1.65 2.06 -28.80
C GLY A 127 3.03 2.53 -28.33
N GLY A 128 3.31 2.52 -27.03
CA GLY A 128 4.60 2.96 -26.48
C GLY A 128 5.80 2.21 -27.05
N ILE A 129 5.61 0.96 -27.49
CA ILE A 129 6.66 0.16 -28.15
C ILE A 129 7.20 0.82 -29.44
N TYR A 130 6.38 1.58 -30.18
CA TYR A 130 6.79 2.26 -31.40
C TYR A 130 7.59 3.54 -31.15
N LEU A 131 7.53 4.08 -29.93
CA LEU A 131 8.28 5.27 -29.54
C LEU A 131 9.70 4.93 -29.03
N ILE A 132 10.00 3.64 -28.90
CA ILE A 132 11.33 3.13 -28.58
C ILE A 132 12.01 2.80 -29.91
N THR A 133 12.36 3.82 -30.68
CA THR A 133 13.22 3.64 -31.86
C THR A 133 14.62 4.11 -31.47
N ASP A 134 15.64 3.29 -31.78
CA ASP A 134 17.06 3.57 -31.54
C ASP A 134 17.56 4.83 -32.27
#